data_AF-K7MGF1-F1
#
_entry.id   AF-K7MGF1-F1
#
_cell.length_a   1.000
_cell.length_b   1.000
_cell.length_c   1.000
_cell.angle_alpha   90.00
_cell.angle_beta   90.00
_cell.angle_gamma   90.00
#
_symmetry.space_group_name_H-M   'P 1'
#
loop_
_entity.id
_entity.type
_entity.pdbx_description
1 polymer ?
#
loop_
_entity_poly.entity_id
_entity_poly.type
_entity_poly.pdbx_seq_one_letter_code
_entity_poly.pdbx_strand_id
1 'polypeptide(L)'
;MATVKLKLDSVCTRTAALLDIARRFSALLDLGWKPSETIIFCSWDAEEFGMIGSTEWVEHNLIKLGSKAVPYLNVDCAVQGPGFFVGSTPQLDSLILEVTKMVLGKCQLQEAIQEKEEG
;
A
#
# COMPACT_ATOMS: atom_id res chain seq x y z
N MET A 1 9.84 5.52 -16.65
CA MET A 1 9.31 6.37 -15.58
C MET A 1 7.88 5.95 -15.30
N ALA A 2 7.77 4.74 -14.78
CA ALA A 2 6.58 4.22 -14.14
C ALA A 2 6.37 4.91 -12.79
N THR A 3 5.12 5.04 -12.39
CA THR A 3 4.73 5.59 -11.10
C THR A 3 3.93 4.54 -10.37
N VAL A 4 4.45 4.08 -9.23
CA VAL A 4 3.71 3.24 -8.28
C VAL A 4 2.95 4.18 -7.36
N LYS A 5 1.64 4.04 -7.30
CA LYS A 5 0.79 4.87 -6.46
C LYS A 5 0.21 4.03 -5.34
N LEU A 6 0.47 4.46 -4.11
CA LEU A 6 -0.11 3.88 -2.92
C LEU A 6 -1.20 4.84 -2.43
N LYS A 7 -2.44 4.33 -2.38
CA LYS A 7 -3.67 4.98 -1.95
C LYS A 7 -4.01 4.50 -0.55
N LEU A 8 -4.44 5.42 0.33
CA LEU A 8 -5.25 5.12 1.51
C LEU A 8 -6.31 6.20 1.78
N ASP A 9 -7.54 5.76 2.09
CA ASP A 9 -8.70 6.61 2.41
C ASP A 9 -8.83 6.88 3.92
N SER A 10 -9.69 7.80 4.37
CA SER A 10 -9.67 8.37 5.74
C SER A 10 -10.49 7.59 6.79
N VAL A 11 -9.87 6.71 7.59
CA VAL A 11 -10.19 6.41 9.02
C VAL A 11 -8.83 6.31 9.70
N CYS A 12 -8.73 6.60 10.99
CA CYS A 12 -7.47 6.64 11.75
C CYS A 12 -6.50 5.47 11.49
N THR A 13 -7.01 4.24 11.33
CA THR A 13 -6.19 3.06 11.05
C THR A 13 -5.57 3.09 9.65
N ARG A 14 -6.27 3.67 8.69
CA ARG A 14 -5.90 3.77 7.29
C ARG A 14 -4.75 4.76 7.09
N THR A 15 -4.92 5.99 7.58
CA THR A 15 -3.86 7.01 7.51
C THR A 15 -2.63 6.58 8.31
N ALA A 16 -2.80 5.90 9.45
CA ALA A 16 -1.69 5.36 10.21
C ALA A 16 -0.87 4.33 9.40
N ALA A 17 -1.53 3.41 8.70
CA ALA A 17 -0.85 2.45 7.83
C ALA A 17 -0.08 3.16 6.69
N LEU A 18 -0.66 4.19 6.07
CA LEU A 18 -0.01 4.95 4.99
C LEU A 18 1.27 5.62 5.49
N LEU A 19 1.16 6.29 6.64
CA LEU A 19 2.28 7.00 7.26
C LEU A 19 3.37 6.04 7.72
N ASP A 20 3.02 4.86 8.25
CA ASP A 20 4.03 3.85 8.61
C ASP A 20 4.75 3.30 7.38
N ILE A 21 4.02 3.03 6.29
CA ILE A 21 4.62 2.61 5.01
C ILE A 21 5.55 3.72 4.49
N ALA A 22 5.08 4.97 4.42
CA ALA A 22 5.87 6.11 3.95
C ALA A 22 7.14 6.30 4.79
N ARG A 23 7.04 6.16 6.13
CA ARG A 23 8.18 6.20 7.05
C ARG A 23 9.18 5.07 6.78
N ARG A 24 8.74 3.85 6.49
CA ARG A 24 9.62 2.73 6.12
C ARG A 24 10.34 2.96 4.80
N PHE A 25 9.65 3.49 3.79
CA PHE A 25 10.29 3.90 2.56
C PHE A 25 11.31 5.02 2.78
N SER A 26 11.03 5.99 3.66
CA SER A 26 12.02 7.00 4.07
C SER A 26 13.28 6.35 4.67
N ALA A 27 13.13 5.39 5.58
CA ALA A 27 14.27 4.69 6.17
C ALA A 27 15.08 3.89 5.13
N LEU A 28 14.43 3.31 4.11
CA LEU A 28 15.12 2.65 3.00
C LEU A 28 15.92 3.66 2.16
N LEU A 29 15.36 4.84 1.89
CA LEU A 29 16.09 5.91 1.20
C LEU A 29 17.34 6.35 1.97
N ASP A 30 17.25 6.45 3.30
CA ASP A 30 18.39 6.79 4.17
C ASP A 30 19.49 5.70 4.16
N LEU A 31 19.12 4.44 3.92
CA LEU A 31 20.04 3.30 3.74
C LEU A 31 20.63 3.22 2.31
N GLY A 32 20.31 4.16 1.43
CA GLY A 32 20.82 4.21 0.06
C GLY A 32 20.02 3.35 -0.93
N TRP A 33 18.91 2.74 -0.52
CA TRP A 33 17.99 2.12 -1.46
C TRP A 33 17.33 3.21 -2.31
N LYS A 34 17.26 3.00 -3.62
CA LYS A 34 16.58 3.91 -4.54
C LYS A 34 15.55 3.12 -5.34
N PRO A 35 14.27 3.53 -5.35
CA PRO A 35 13.29 2.85 -6.18
C PRO A 35 13.67 3.03 -7.64
N SER A 36 13.49 1.99 -8.45
CA SER A 36 13.66 2.07 -9.90
C SER A 36 12.70 3.07 -10.54
N GLU A 37 11.57 3.32 -9.87
CA GLU A 37 10.45 4.08 -10.38
C GLU A 37 9.88 5.02 -9.31
N THR A 38 9.13 6.05 -9.72
CA THR A 38 8.64 7.04 -8.75
C THR A 38 7.51 6.45 -7.91
N ILE A 39 7.56 6.61 -6.60
CA ILE A 39 6.48 6.20 -5.69
C ILE A 39 5.76 7.47 -5.21
N ILE A 40 4.43 7.50 -5.36
CA ILE A 40 3.60 8.60 -4.87
C ILE A 40 2.64 8.05 -3.81
N PHE A 41 2.72 8.63 -2.61
CA PHE A 41 1.75 8.39 -1.54
C PHE A 41 0.63 9.44 -1.63
N CYS A 42 -0.61 8.97 -1.68
CA CYS A 42 -1.78 9.84 -1.73
C CYS A 42 -2.71 9.55 -0.56
N SER A 43 -3.11 10.60 0.15
CA SER A 43 -4.22 10.59 1.11
C SER A 43 -5.35 11.41 0.50
N TRP A 44 -6.48 10.77 0.22
CA TRP A 44 -7.61 11.42 -0.44
C TRP A 44 -8.62 11.93 0.57
N ASP A 45 -9.24 13.06 0.25
CA ASP A 45 -10.37 13.61 0.98
C ASP A 45 -11.70 13.24 0.29
N ALA A 46 -12.79 13.36 1.02
CA ALA A 46 -14.16 13.18 0.55
C ALA A 46 -14.45 11.82 -0.12
N GLU A 47 -13.80 10.75 0.36
CA GLU A 47 -14.07 9.40 -0.15
C GLU A 47 -15.47 8.92 0.22
N GLU A 48 -15.89 9.15 1.46
CA GLU A 48 -17.24 8.83 1.98
C GLU A 48 -18.38 9.56 1.24
N PHE A 49 -18.04 10.60 0.47
CA PHE A 49 -18.98 11.37 -0.37
C PHE A 49 -19.00 10.92 -1.83
N GLY A 50 -18.39 9.77 -2.15
CA GLY A 50 -18.34 9.20 -3.50
C GLY A 50 -16.97 9.31 -4.17
N MET A 51 -15.89 9.08 -3.42
CA MET A 51 -14.51 9.02 -3.93
C MET A 51 -14.01 10.34 -4.56
N ILE A 52 -14.65 11.47 -4.21
CA ILE A 52 -14.51 12.76 -4.90
C ILE A 52 -13.04 13.16 -5.02
N GLY A 53 -12.28 13.20 -3.92
CA GLY A 53 -10.90 13.70 -3.95
C GLY A 53 -9.98 12.88 -4.88
N SER A 54 -10.15 11.56 -4.92
CA SER A 54 -9.36 10.70 -5.81
C SER A 54 -9.78 10.84 -7.28
N THR A 55 -11.07 10.97 -7.54
CA THR A 55 -11.64 11.12 -8.88
C THR A 55 -11.19 12.43 -9.51
N GLU A 56 -11.38 13.56 -8.82
CA GLU A 56 -10.98 14.88 -9.31
C GLU A 56 -9.47 14.95 -9.59
N TRP A 57 -8.65 14.33 -8.73
CA TRP A 57 -7.22 14.28 -8.95
C TRP A 57 -6.85 13.47 -10.20
N VAL A 58 -7.51 12.33 -10.42
CA VAL A 58 -7.31 11.50 -11.62
C VAL A 58 -7.72 12.26 -12.87
N GLU A 59 -8.87 12.91 -12.86
CA GLU A 59 -9.38 13.73 -13.97
C GLU A 59 -8.38 14.84 -14.33
N HIS A 60 -7.85 15.54 -13.33
CA HIS A 60 -6.84 16.57 -13.53
C HIS A 60 -5.50 16.02 -14.08
N ASN A 61 -5.15 14.76 -13.78
CA ASN A 61 -3.85 14.17 -14.12
C ASN A 61 -3.92 13.09 -15.21
N LEU A 62 -5.04 12.98 -15.93
CA LEU A 62 -5.33 11.87 -16.84
C LEU A 62 -4.23 11.63 -17.88
N ILE A 63 -3.72 12.69 -18.52
CA ILE A 63 -2.65 12.61 -19.54
C ILE A 63 -1.34 12.04 -18.93
N LYS A 64 -0.99 12.48 -17.71
CA LYS A 64 0.22 12.02 -17.02
C LYS A 64 0.06 10.58 -16.55
N LEU A 65 -1.14 10.22 -16.08
CA LEU A 65 -1.46 8.87 -15.63
C LEU A 65 -1.40 7.86 -16.77
N GLY A 66 -2.02 8.15 -17.91
CA GLY A 66 -2.10 7.21 -19.04
C GLY A 66 -0.74 6.82 -19.64
N SER A 67 0.28 7.67 -19.46
CA SER A 67 1.64 7.41 -19.97
C SER A 67 2.63 6.88 -18.92
N LYS A 68 2.33 7.01 -17.62
CA LYS A 68 3.31 6.76 -16.54
C LYS A 68 2.80 5.89 -15.39
N ALA A 69 1.49 5.76 -15.17
CA ALA A 69 1.02 4.96 -14.04
C ALA A 69 1.22 3.46 -14.32
N VAL A 70 1.69 2.70 -13.32
CA VAL A 70 1.83 1.25 -13.46
C VAL A 70 0.84 0.54 -12.55
N PRO A 71 1.07 0.38 -11.23
CA PRO A 71 0.01 -0.06 -10.33
C PRO A 71 -0.52 1.09 -9.46
N TYR A 72 -1.82 1.00 -9.19
CA TYR A 72 -2.49 1.72 -8.11
C TYR A 72 -2.85 0.73 -7.02
N LEU A 73 -2.22 0.88 -5.86
CA LEU A 73 -2.38 0.01 -4.71
C LEU A 73 -3.22 0.74 -3.67
N ASN A 74 -4.48 0.34 -3.53
CA ASN A 74 -5.35 0.80 -2.46
C ASN A 74 -5.11 -0.02 -1.21
N VAL A 75 -4.86 0.64 -0.10
CA VAL A 75 -5.12 0.08 1.20
C VAL A 75 -6.25 0.98 1.73
N ASP A 76 -7.35 0.46 2.21
CA ASP A 76 -8.41 1.31 2.74
C ASP A 76 -8.65 0.76 4.13
N CYS A 77 -9.34 -0.36 4.22
CA CYS A 77 -9.32 -1.18 5.41
C CYS A 77 -8.07 -2.07 5.46
N ALA A 78 -6.97 -1.57 6.05
CA ALA A 78 -5.75 -2.36 6.27
C ALA A 78 -5.95 -3.54 7.23
N VAL A 79 -6.97 -3.47 8.10
CA VAL A 79 -7.33 -4.51 9.06
C VAL A 79 -8.84 -4.73 9.01
N GLN A 80 -9.27 -5.93 8.61
CA GLN A 80 -10.68 -6.31 8.57
C GLN A 80 -10.85 -7.79 8.96
N GLY A 81 -11.26 -8.04 10.20
CA GLY A 81 -11.48 -9.41 10.69
C GLY A 81 -10.20 -10.27 10.71
N PRO A 82 -10.34 -11.61 10.82
CA PRO A 82 -9.20 -12.52 10.96
C PRO A 82 -8.57 -12.97 9.63
N GLY A 83 -9.17 -12.62 8.48
CA GLY A 83 -8.74 -13.08 7.16
C GLY A 83 -7.92 -12.06 6.37
N PHE A 84 -7.21 -12.54 5.36
CA PHE A 84 -6.58 -11.71 4.33
C PHE A 84 -7.49 -11.66 3.10
N PHE A 85 -7.95 -10.46 2.74
CA PHE A 85 -8.82 -10.22 1.59
C PHE A 85 -8.12 -9.26 0.64
N VAL A 86 -8.05 -9.61 -0.64
CA VAL A 86 -7.40 -8.79 -1.67
C VAL A 86 -8.25 -8.81 -2.94
N GLY A 87 -8.40 -7.63 -3.55
CA GLY A 87 -8.98 -7.47 -4.88
C GLY A 87 -7.96 -6.82 -5.81
N SER A 88 -7.74 -7.42 -6.98
CA SER A 88 -6.75 -6.97 -7.95
C SER A 88 -7.19 -7.22 -9.39
N THR A 89 -6.51 -6.59 -10.33
CA THR A 89 -6.58 -7.02 -11.74
C THR A 89 -5.74 -8.29 -11.92
N PRO A 90 -6.07 -9.19 -12.86
CA PRO A 90 -5.39 -10.49 -13.01
C PRO A 90 -3.86 -10.40 -13.20
N GLN A 91 -3.36 -9.27 -13.70
CA GLN A 91 -1.93 -9.00 -13.88
C GLN A 91 -1.14 -8.99 -12.57
N LEU A 92 -1.80 -8.81 -11.42
CA LEU A 92 -1.16 -8.77 -10.11
C LEU A 92 -1.31 -10.09 -9.33
N ASP A 93 -2.09 -11.06 -9.81
CA ASP A 93 -2.43 -12.28 -9.05
C ASP A 93 -1.18 -13.08 -8.66
N SER A 94 -0.27 -13.31 -9.61
CA SER A 94 1.00 -14.01 -9.34
C SER A 94 1.86 -13.27 -8.33
N LEU A 95 1.95 -11.94 -8.45
CA LEU A 95 2.72 -11.10 -7.53
C LEU A 95 2.15 -11.17 -6.12
N ILE A 96 0.82 -11.12 -5.99
CA ILE A 96 0.13 -11.22 -4.70
C ILE A 96 0.40 -12.60 -4.05
N LEU A 97 0.32 -13.68 -4.82
CA LEU A 97 0.61 -15.03 -4.33
C LEU A 97 2.07 -15.21 -3.92
N GLU A 98 3.01 -14.56 -4.60
CA GLU A 98 4.43 -14.59 -4.24
C GLU A 98 4.71 -13.78 -2.98
N VAL A 99 4.19 -12.56 -2.88
CA VAL A 99 4.38 -11.68 -1.72
C VAL A 99 3.73 -12.26 -0.46
N THR A 100 2.53 -12.84 -0.57
CA THR A 100 1.83 -13.44 0.57
C THR A 100 2.58 -14.63 1.18
N LYS A 101 3.40 -15.35 0.41
CA LYS A 101 4.28 -16.41 0.93
C LYS A 101 5.45 -15.87 1.77
N MET A 102 5.82 -14.60 1.59
CA MET A 102 6.91 -13.95 2.31
C MET A 102 6.44 -13.28 3.62
N VAL A 103 5.14 -13.15 3.82
CA VAL A 103 4.55 -12.51 5.01
C VAL A 103 4.13 -13.59 6.00
N LEU A 104 4.64 -13.50 7.23
CA LEU A 104 4.27 -14.41 8.31
C LEU A 104 2.79 -14.27 8.65
N GLY A 105 2.08 -15.40 8.71
CA GLY A 105 0.72 -15.45 9.24
C GLY A 105 0.69 -15.15 10.74
N LYS A 106 -0.51 -14.88 11.28
CA LYS A 106 -0.68 -14.53 12.70
C LYS A 106 -0.03 -15.54 13.66
N CYS A 107 -0.20 -16.84 13.42
CA CYS A 107 0.41 -17.89 14.25
C CYS A 107 1.94 -17.84 14.21
N GLN A 108 2.51 -17.72 13.01
CA GLN A 108 3.96 -17.66 12.82
C GLN A 108 4.56 -16.38 13.43
N LEU A 109 3.82 -15.26 13.43
CA LEU A 109 4.24 -14.04 14.12
C LEU A 109 4.28 -14.23 15.64
N GLN A 110 3.32 -14.95 16.23
CA GLN A 110 3.31 -15.21 17.68
C GLN A 110 4.50 -16.07 18.09
N GLU A 111 4.81 -17.12 17.31
CA GLU A 111 5.99 -17.96 17.50
C GLU A 111 7.28 -17.14 17.38
N ALA A 112 7.41 -16.31 16.35
CA ALA A 112 8.59 -15.47 16.14
C ALA A 112 8.78 -14.37 17.21
N ILE A 113 7.71 -13.90 17.85
CA ILE A 113 7.79 -12.97 18.98
C ILE A 113 8.25 -13.72 20.23
N GLN A 114 7.68 -14.90 20.51
CA GLN A 114 8.06 -15.73 21.64
C GLN A 114 9.56 -16.09 21.60
N GLU A 115 10.07 -16.50 20.43
CA GLU A 115 11.49 -16.84 20.23
C GLU A 115 12.43 -15.65 20.47
N LYS A 116 11.97 -14.41 20.26
CA LYS A 116 12.75 -13.19 20.53
C LYS A 116 12.71 -12.74 21.99
N GLU A 117 11.69 -13.14 22.74
CA GLU A 117 11.60 -12.85 24.18
C GLU A 117 12.36 -13.88 25.01
N GLU A 118 12.59 -15.09 24.49
CA GLU A 118 13.31 -16.18 25.16
C GLU A 118 14.83 -16.23 24.88
N GLY A 119 15.35 -15.42 23.94
CA GLY A 119 16.77 -15.37 23.55
C GLY A 119 17.45 -14.04 23.84
#